data_AF-A0A498SS12-F1
#
_entry.id   AF-A0A498SS12-F1
#
_cell.length_a   1.000
_cell.length_b   1.000
_cell.length_c   1.000
_cell.angle_alpha   90.00
_cell.angle_beta   90.00
_cell.angle_gamma   90.00
#
_symmetry.space_group_name_H-M   'P 1'
#
loop_
_entity.id
_entity.type
_entity.pdbx_description
1 polymer ?
#
loop_
_entity_poly.entity_id
_entity_poly.type
_entity_poly.pdbx_seq_one_letter_code
_entity_poly.pdbx_strand_id
1 'polypeptide(L)'
;MPLFRKDKKGSEKQFSIRDYYEFKDVLGTGAFSKVFLAEQISEPGFLVAIKCIDKKALKGKEESLENEIKVLRKLRHSNIVQLYDTFDEKQYVYLVMELVTGGELFDRIVAKGSFTERDASILMRQVLEAAAFMHENGVVHR
;
A
#
# COMPACT_ATOMS: atom_id res chain seq x y z
N MET A 1 18.25 -3.97 -3.86
CA MET A 1 17.30 -5.01 -3.39
C MET A 1 16.30 -5.27 -4.52
N PRO A 2 15.93 -6.51 -4.84
CA PRO A 2 15.04 -6.81 -5.97
C PRO A 2 13.66 -6.14 -5.83
N LEU A 3 13.00 -5.85 -6.96
CA LEU A 3 11.73 -5.09 -6.98
C LEU A 3 10.64 -5.82 -6.20
N PHE A 4 10.55 -7.11 -6.47
CA PHE A 4 9.71 -8.11 -5.84
C PHE A 4 10.63 -9.10 -5.12
N ARG A 5 10.14 -9.77 -4.07
CA ARG A 5 10.76 -11.03 -3.65
C ARG A 5 10.58 -12.04 -4.78
N LYS A 6 11.61 -12.17 -5.63
CA LYS A 6 11.73 -13.09 -6.78
C LYS A 6 12.97 -13.96 -6.63
N ASP A 7 12.89 -15.18 -7.16
CA ASP A 7 14.00 -16.14 -7.19
C ASP A 7 15.27 -15.60 -7.85
N LYS A 8 16.43 -15.99 -7.29
CA LYS A 8 17.65 -16.18 -8.07
C LYS A 8 17.48 -17.51 -8.81
N LYS A 9 17.46 -17.49 -10.16
CA LYS A 9 17.38 -18.70 -10.99
C LYS A 9 18.32 -19.80 -10.46
N GLY A 10 17.77 -20.89 -9.92
CA GLY A 10 18.60 -22.01 -9.47
C GLY A 10 17.96 -23.09 -8.59
N SER A 11 16.86 -22.87 -7.87
CA SER A 11 16.28 -23.94 -7.01
C SER A 11 14.82 -23.71 -6.63
N GLU A 12 14.01 -24.76 -6.78
CA GLU A 12 12.54 -24.81 -6.78
C GLU A 12 11.86 -24.61 -5.40
N LYS A 13 11.85 -23.39 -4.85
CA LYS A 13 10.84 -23.04 -3.83
C LYS A 13 10.30 -21.63 -4.10
N GLN A 14 9.13 -21.57 -4.73
CA GLN A 14 8.38 -20.33 -4.88
C GLN A 14 7.89 -19.91 -3.50
N PHE A 15 8.57 -18.95 -2.86
CA PHE A 15 8.12 -18.38 -1.60
C PHE A 15 6.79 -17.67 -1.82
N SER A 16 5.73 -18.16 -1.18
CA SER A 16 4.41 -17.55 -1.25
C SER A 16 4.31 -16.44 -0.21
N ILE A 17 3.49 -15.43 -0.48
CA ILE A 17 3.15 -14.42 0.53
C ILE A 17 2.57 -15.07 1.81
N ARG A 18 1.89 -16.22 1.66
CA ARG A 18 1.32 -16.99 2.77
C ARG A 18 2.37 -17.65 3.67
N ASP A 19 3.63 -17.71 3.24
CA ASP A 19 4.73 -18.17 4.08
C ASP A 19 5.20 -17.08 5.07
N TYR A 20 4.81 -15.81 4.84
CA TYR A 20 5.20 -14.66 5.66
C TYR A 20 4.04 -13.99 6.39
N TYR A 21 2.82 -14.09 5.84
CA TYR A 21 1.65 -13.39 6.34
C TYR A 21 0.44 -14.30 6.45
N GLU A 22 -0.24 -14.24 7.59
CA GLU A 22 -1.55 -14.85 7.80
C GLU A 22 -2.65 -13.86 7.39
N PHE A 23 -3.44 -14.22 6.38
CA PHE A 23 -4.55 -13.39 5.90
C PHE A 23 -5.76 -13.50 6.81
N LYS A 24 -6.37 -12.36 7.13
CA LYS A 24 -7.56 -12.22 7.97
C LYS A 24 -8.72 -11.64 7.15
N ASP A 25 -9.37 -10.61 7.68
CA ASP A 25 -10.56 -10.00 7.09
C ASP A 25 -10.30 -9.24 5.79
N VAL A 26 -11.35 -9.05 5.01
CA VAL A 26 -11.32 -8.16 3.84
C VAL A 26 -11.58 -6.73 4.31
N LEU A 27 -10.61 -5.84 4.09
CA LEU A 27 -10.71 -4.41 4.43
C LEU A 27 -11.39 -3.60 3.34
N GLY A 28 -11.24 -4.01 2.07
CA GLY A 28 -11.82 -3.28 0.95
C GLY A 28 -11.79 -4.08 -0.35
N THR A 29 -12.72 -3.78 -1.25
CA THR A 29 -12.78 -4.37 -2.60
C THR A 29 -12.91 -3.28 -3.63
N GLY A 30 -11.99 -3.22 -4.58
CA GLY A 30 -12.04 -2.36 -5.75
C GLY A 30 -12.28 -3.17 -7.02
N ALA A 31 -12.38 -2.49 -8.17
CA ALA A 31 -12.68 -3.11 -9.46
C ALA A 31 -11.70 -4.22 -9.88
N PHE A 32 -10.43 -4.08 -9.51
CA PHE A 32 -9.34 -4.98 -9.93
C PHE A 32 -8.44 -5.44 -8.78
N SER A 33 -8.83 -5.12 -7.55
CA SER A 33 -8.03 -5.43 -6.37
C SER A 33 -8.87 -5.68 -5.14
N LYS A 34 -8.37 -6.52 -4.24
CA LYS A 34 -8.95 -6.71 -2.91
C LYS A 34 -7.88 -6.43 -1.85
N VAL A 35 -8.25 -5.73 -0.79
CA VAL A 35 -7.37 -5.40 0.33
C VAL A 35 -7.75 -6.28 1.51
N PHE A 36 -6.77 -6.96 2.08
CA PHE A 36 -6.93 -7.84 3.24
C PHE A 36 -6.17 -7.28 4.44
N LEU A 37 -6.73 -7.45 5.62
CA LEU A 37 -5.97 -7.41 6.86
C LEU A 37 -5.11 -8.68 6.90
N ALA A 38 -3.86 -8.55 7.34
CA ALA A 38 -3.00 -9.69 7.59
C ALA A 38 -2.07 -9.43 8.76
N GLU A 39 -1.50 -10.49 9.30
CA GLU A 39 -0.52 -10.45 10.38
C GLU A 39 0.78 -11.12 9.95
N GLN A 40 1.91 -10.53 10.32
CA GLN A 40 3.21 -11.11 10.00
C GLN A 40 3.49 -12.32 10.89
N ILE A 41 3.78 -13.48 10.27
CA ILE A 41 3.97 -14.75 10.97
C ILE A 41 5.20 -14.70 11.89
N SER A 42 6.26 -13.99 11.49
CA SER A 42 7.50 -13.88 12.28
C SER A 42 7.38 -12.92 13.47
N GLU A 43 6.37 -12.06 13.49
CA GLU A 43 6.20 -11.01 14.50
C GLU A 43 4.71 -10.87 14.86
N PRO A 44 4.23 -11.69 15.82
CA PRO A 44 2.86 -11.61 16.30
C PRO A 44 2.52 -10.21 16.81
N GLY A 45 1.34 -9.71 16.46
CA GLY A 45 0.86 -8.36 16.71
C GLY A 45 1.15 -7.38 15.57
N PHE A 46 2.07 -7.69 14.65
CA PHE A 46 2.38 -6.81 13.53
C PHE A 46 1.35 -6.95 12.39
N LEU A 47 0.35 -6.09 12.42
CA LEU A 47 -0.74 -6.04 11.45
C LEU A 47 -0.40 -5.18 10.23
N VAL A 48 -0.81 -5.65 9.05
CA VAL A 48 -0.57 -4.99 7.75
C VAL A 48 -1.83 -5.02 6.89
N ALA A 49 -1.87 -4.13 5.89
CA ALA A 49 -2.85 -4.19 4.81
C ALA A 49 -2.20 -4.78 3.54
N ILE A 50 -2.77 -5.85 2.98
CA ILE A 50 -2.28 -6.49 1.77
C ILE A 50 -3.23 -6.20 0.61
N LYS A 51 -2.80 -5.36 -0.32
CA LYS A 51 -3.52 -5.11 -1.58
C LYS A 51 -3.15 -6.18 -2.60
N CYS A 52 -4.10 -7.04 -2.92
CA CYS A 52 -4.02 -8.09 -3.92
C CYS A 52 -4.59 -7.58 -5.26
N ILE A 53 -3.79 -7.60 -6.32
CA ILE A 53 -4.16 -7.09 -7.65
C ILE A 53 -4.11 -8.25 -8.66
N ASP A 54 -5.19 -8.48 -9.41
CA ASP A 54 -5.20 -9.50 -10.47
C ASP A 54 -4.32 -9.06 -11.65
N LYS A 55 -3.36 -9.89 -12.03
CA LYS A 55 -2.48 -9.63 -13.18
C LYS A 55 -3.23 -9.49 -14.50
N LYS A 56 -4.40 -10.10 -14.65
CA LYS A 56 -5.24 -9.91 -15.84
C LYS A 56 -5.65 -8.45 -16.02
N ALA A 57 -5.89 -7.73 -14.92
CA ALA A 57 -6.22 -6.31 -14.94
C ALA A 57 -5.00 -5.42 -15.24
N LEU A 58 -3.80 -5.98 -15.10
CA LEU A 58 -2.53 -5.30 -15.38
C LEU A 58 -2.06 -5.47 -16.82
N LYS A 59 -2.75 -6.26 -17.65
CA LYS A 59 -2.36 -6.46 -19.07
C LYS A 59 -2.23 -5.14 -19.81
N GLY A 60 -1.02 -4.82 -20.26
CA GLY A 60 -0.68 -3.57 -20.95
C GLY A 60 -0.36 -2.39 -20.02
N LYS A 61 -0.28 -2.62 -18.69
CA LYS A 61 0.02 -1.63 -17.65
C LYS A 61 1.09 -2.13 -16.67
N GLU A 62 1.77 -3.23 -16.97
CA GLU A 62 2.74 -3.87 -16.07
C GLU A 62 3.88 -2.91 -15.71
N GLU A 63 4.43 -2.20 -16.70
CA GLU A 63 5.50 -1.21 -16.50
C GLU A 63 5.05 -0.04 -15.61
N SER A 64 3.79 0.38 -15.74
CA SER A 64 3.20 1.42 -14.89
C SER A 64 3.16 0.98 -13.43
N LEU A 65 2.74 -0.26 -13.16
CA LEU A 65 2.72 -0.79 -11.79
C LEU A 65 4.13 -0.94 -11.22
N GLU A 66 5.08 -1.44 -12.01
CA GLU A 66 6.47 -1.55 -11.55
C GLU A 66 7.06 -0.17 -11.20
N ASN A 67 6.76 0.86 -12.00
CA ASN A 67 7.17 2.23 -11.70
C ASN A 67 6.47 2.78 -10.44
N GLU A 68 5.18 2.51 -10.25
CA GLU A 68 4.46 2.88 -9.03
C GLU A 68 5.09 2.22 -7.78
N ILE A 69 5.41 0.92 -7.85
CA ILE A 69 6.10 0.20 -6.76
C ILE A 69 7.48 0.83 -6.49
N LYS A 70 8.26 1.14 -7.53
CA LYS A 70 9.58 1.80 -7.36
C LYS A 70 9.45 3.13 -6.63
N VAL A 71 8.44 3.90 -6.97
CA VAL A 71 8.14 5.18 -6.34
C VAL A 71 7.74 4.99 -4.88
N LEU A 72 6.71 4.18 -4.61
CA LEU A 72 6.20 3.95 -3.26
C LEU A 72 7.26 3.39 -2.30
N ARG A 73 8.21 2.59 -2.79
CA ARG A 73 9.32 2.08 -1.96
C ARG A 73 10.29 3.16 -1.49
N LYS A 74 10.42 4.26 -2.23
CA LYS A 74 11.32 5.38 -1.90
C LYS A 74 10.65 6.38 -0.96
N LEU A 75 9.32 6.44 -0.98
CA LEU A 75 8.57 7.37 -0.14
C LEU A 75 8.49 6.83 1.28
N ARG A 76 9.16 7.51 2.22
CA ARG A 76 9.07 7.26 3.67
C ARG A 76 8.74 8.58 4.35
N HIS A 77 7.48 8.75 4.73
CA HIS A 77 6.98 9.98 5.34
C HIS A 77 5.79 9.67 6.24
N SER A 78 5.65 10.37 7.38
CA SER A 78 4.58 10.12 8.36
C SER A 78 3.16 10.29 7.84
N ASN A 79 3.01 11.01 6.73
CA ASN A 79 1.72 11.30 6.09
C ASN A 79 1.56 10.58 4.73
N ILE A 80 2.39 9.58 4.46
CA ILE A 80 2.31 8.72 3.26
C ILE A 80 2.36 7.26 3.73
N VAL A 81 1.36 6.48 3.32
CA VAL A 81 1.27 5.05 3.67
C VAL A 81 2.53 4.31 3.19
N GLN A 82 3.19 3.63 4.12
CA GLN A 82 4.41 2.92 3.80
C GLN A 82 4.14 1.62 3.03
N LEU A 83 4.90 1.39 1.96
CA LEU A 83 5.02 0.07 1.32
C LEU A 83 6.15 -0.72 2.01
N TYR A 84 5.81 -1.81 2.68
CA TYR A 84 6.76 -2.69 3.39
C TYR A 84 7.40 -3.72 2.45
N ASP A 85 6.59 -4.41 1.66
CA ASP A 85 7.07 -5.46 0.77
C ASP A 85 6.15 -5.68 -0.44
N THR A 86 6.64 -6.42 -1.43
CA THR A 86 5.88 -6.81 -2.61
C THR A 86 6.15 -8.25 -3.02
N PHE A 87 5.08 -8.97 -3.36
CA PHE A 87 5.13 -10.35 -3.83
C PHE A 87 4.54 -10.44 -5.24
N ASP A 88 5.22 -11.17 -6.10
CA ASP A 88 4.80 -11.39 -7.48
C ASP A 88 4.54 -12.88 -7.70
N GLU A 89 3.27 -13.30 -7.58
CA GLU A 89 2.85 -14.69 -7.75
C GLU A 89 2.20 -14.91 -9.12
N LYS A 90 1.85 -16.17 -9.45
CA LYS A 90 1.40 -16.53 -10.81
C LYS A 90 0.20 -15.70 -11.31
N GLN A 91 -0.78 -15.44 -10.46
CA GLN A 91 -2.03 -14.76 -10.84
C GLN A 91 -2.16 -13.35 -10.27
N TYR A 92 -1.44 -13.05 -9.18
CA TYR A 92 -1.63 -11.82 -8.42
C TYR A 92 -0.32 -11.14 -8.11
N VAL A 93 -0.37 -9.80 -8.03
CA VAL A 93 0.66 -8.99 -7.39
C VAL A 93 0.13 -8.54 -6.03
N TYR A 94 0.94 -8.69 -5.00
CA TYR A 94 0.59 -8.29 -3.64
C TYR A 94 1.48 -7.15 -3.18
N LEU A 95 0.86 -6.09 -2.65
CA LEU A 95 1.54 -4.98 -2.00
C LEU A 95 1.26 -5.06 -0.51
N VAL A 96 2.30 -5.25 0.30
CA VAL A 96 2.21 -5.26 1.77
C VAL A 96 2.44 -3.85 2.27
N MET A 97 1.41 -3.25 2.85
CA MET A 97 1.35 -1.85 3.20
C MET A 97 1.08 -1.66 4.69
N GLU A 98 1.43 -0.49 5.20
CA GLU A 98 1.02 -0.02 6.52
C GLU A 98 -0.50 -0.09 6.69
N LEU A 99 -0.95 -0.66 7.81
CA LEU A 99 -2.36 -0.68 8.17
C LEU A 99 -2.77 0.67 8.77
N VAL A 100 -3.72 1.34 8.13
CA VAL A 100 -4.31 2.58 8.63
C VAL A 100 -5.76 2.32 9.03
N THR A 101 -6.08 2.55 10.31
CA THR A 101 -7.40 2.24 10.90
C THR A 101 -8.29 3.47 11.08
N GLY A 102 -7.81 4.66 10.69
CA GLY A 102 -8.52 5.93 10.87
C GLY A 102 -9.73 6.15 9.95
N GLY A 103 -9.99 5.24 9.01
CA GLY A 103 -11.05 5.38 8.00
C GLY A 103 -10.75 6.47 6.96
N GLU A 104 -11.74 6.77 6.13
CA GLU A 104 -11.62 7.79 5.08
C GLU A 104 -11.80 9.20 5.62
N LEU A 105 -11.03 10.14 5.07
CA LEU A 105 -11.09 11.54 5.49
C LEU A 105 -12.48 12.15 5.27
N PHE A 106 -13.09 11.88 4.11
CA PHE A 106 -14.39 12.45 3.76
C PHE A 106 -15.46 12.06 4.79
N ASP A 107 -15.52 10.78 5.15
CA ASP A 107 -16.45 10.28 6.17
C ASP A 107 -16.23 10.96 7.52
N ARG A 108 -14.97 11.19 7.90
CA ARG A 108 -14.65 11.90 9.14
C ARG A 108 -15.11 13.36 9.13
N ILE A 109 -14.98 14.03 7.99
CA ILE A 109 -15.46 15.42 7.84
C ILE A 109 -16.99 15.45 7.97
N VAL A 110 -17.69 14.55 7.26
CA VAL A 110 -19.15 14.45 7.30
C VAL A 110 -19.65 14.11 8.70
N ALA A 111 -19.06 13.12 9.36
CA ALA A 111 -19.45 12.66 10.70
C ALA A 111 -19.24 13.72 11.79
N LYS A 112 -18.27 14.62 11.63
CA LYS A 112 -17.98 15.67 12.61
C LYS A 112 -19.08 16.75 12.67
N GLY A 113 -19.89 16.90 11.61
CA GLY A 113 -20.99 17.86 11.51
C GLY A 113 -20.57 19.33 11.40
N SER A 114 -19.50 19.72 12.10
CA SER A 114 -18.84 21.03 11.97
C SER A 114 -17.33 20.85 11.79
N PHE A 115 -16.76 21.51 10.79
CA PHE A 115 -15.35 21.45 10.45
C PHE A 115 -14.82 22.88 10.37
N THR A 116 -14.03 23.28 11.37
CA THR A 116 -13.57 24.67 11.51
C THR A 116 -12.36 24.96 10.62
N GLU A 117 -12.08 26.23 10.35
CA GLU A 117 -10.85 26.64 9.65
C GLU A 117 -9.58 26.13 10.36
N ARG A 118 -9.60 26.04 11.70
CA ARG A 118 -8.49 25.48 12.47
C ARG A 118 -8.29 23.99 12.19
N ASP A 119 -9.38 23.22 12.13
CA ASP A 119 -9.32 21.80 11.77
C ASP A 119 -8.80 21.61 10.35
N ALA A 120 -9.31 22.44 9.42
CA ALA A 120 -8.89 22.45 8.02
C ALA A 120 -7.39 22.76 7.91
N SER A 121 -6.90 23.76 8.64
CA SER A 121 -5.48 24.14 8.64
C SER A 121 -4.57 23.01 9.09
N ILE A 122 -4.94 22.28 10.15
CA ILE A 122 -4.15 21.13 10.64
C ILE A 122 -4.10 20.03 9.60
N LEU A 123 -5.24 19.71 8.99
CA LEU A 123 -5.32 18.69 7.95
C LEU A 123 -4.55 19.08 6.69
N MET A 124 -4.76 20.30 6.20
CA MET A 124 -4.09 20.80 5.02
C MET A 124 -2.59 20.82 5.19
N ARG A 125 -2.08 21.14 6.39
CA ARG A 125 -0.64 21.03 6.67
C ARG A 125 -0.12 19.61 6.42
N GLN A 126 -0.78 18.58 6.93
CA GLN A 126 -0.37 17.18 6.73
C GLN A 126 -0.37 16.78 5.25
N VAL A 127 -1.40 17.18 4.51
CA VAL A 127 -1.52 16.92 3.06
C VAL A 127 -0.41 17.63 2.29
N LEU A 128 -0.14 18.89 2.61
CA LEU A 128 0.89 19.69 1.95
C LEU A 128 2.31 19.22 2.28
N GLU A 129 2.57 18.78 3.51
CA GLU A 129 3.84 18.15 3.90
C GLU A 129 4.09 16.88 3.09
N ALA A 130 3.08 16.01 2.95
CA ALA A 130 3.17 14.82 2.10
C ALA A 130 3.41 15.19 0.63
N ALA A 131 2.67 16.16 0.10
CA ALA A 131 2.79 16.60 -1.29
C ALA A 131 4.15 17.22 -1.60
N ALA A 132 4.65 18.08 -0.71
CA ALA A 132 5.98 18.67 -0.82
C ALA A 132 7.05 17.59 -0.86
N PHE A 133 6.99 16.62 0.06
CA PHE A 133 7.92 15.49 0.08
C PHE A 133 7.85 14.64 -1.20
N MET A 134 6.65 14.37 -1.73
CA MET A 134 6.50 13.66 -3.01
C MET A 134 7.14 14.45 -4.15
N HIS A 135 6.87 15.76 -4.25
CA HIS A 135 7.40 16.62 -5.29
C HIS A 135 8.93 16.74 -5.23
N GLU A 136 9.52 16.84 -4.04
CA GLU A 136 10.98 16.82 -3.83
C GLU A 136 11.62 15.51 -4.32
N ASN A 137 10.88 14.41 -4.27
CA ASN A 137 11.29 13.10 -4.79
C ASN A 137 10.93 12.88 -6.28
N GLY A 138 10.46 13.92 -6.98
CA GLY A 138 10.11 13.87 -8.40
C GLY A 138 8.81 13.10 -8.68
N VAL A 139 7.93 12.97 -7.69
CA VAL A 139 6.67 12.22 -7.77
C VAL A 139 5.51 13.18 -7.69
N VAL A 140 4.58 13.08 -8.65
CA VAL A 140 3.33 13.85 -8.64
C VAL A 140 2.18 12.88 -8.36
N HIS A 141 1.42 13.15 -7.31
CA HIS A 141 0.17 12.44 -7.03
C HIS A 141 -0.93 12.92 -7.98
N ARG A 142 -1.70 11.99 -8.58
CA ARG A 142 -2.77 12.27 -9.56
C ARG A 142 -4.09 11.70 -9.09
#